data_AF-A0A0D2IJT2-F1
#
_entry.id   AF-A0A0D2IJT2-F1
#
_cell.length_a   1.000
_cell.length_b   1.000
_cell.length_c   1.000
_cell.angle_alpha   90.00
_cell.angle_beta   90.00
_cell.angle_gamma   90.00
#
_symmetry.space_group_name_H-M   'P 1'
#
loop_
_entity.id
_entity.type
_entity.pdbx_description
1 polymer ?
#
loop_
_entity_poly.entity_id
_entity_poly.type
_entity_poly.pdbx_seq_one_letter_code
_entity_poly.pdbx_strand_id
1 'polypeptide(L)'
;MVVFIPPKSTVYVVELRHLGHLAFCVPGGDGRTLKAILESDAIPKAFFDVRNASAALFAQHQITLGGVHDVQLMELATRQGDFNKRFVVGWDKCIAKDGGGEAFNNTLDAVSMSSLPRFNARILHLPVLWATYHARPPVME
;
A
#
# COMPACT_ATOMS: atom_id res chain seq x y z
N MET A 1 10.69 6.51 -1.15
CA MET A 1 9.27 6.10 -1.07
C MET A 1 8.96 5.20 -2.25
N VAL A 2 8.13 4.18 -2.05
CA VAL A 2 7.75 3.24 -3.12
C VAL A 2 6.25 3.39 -3.36
N VAL A 3 5.85 3.58 -4.62
CA VAL A 3 4.45 3.71 -5.03
C VAL A 3 4.19 2.70 -6.13
N PHE A 4 3.23 1.80 -5.91
CA PHE A 4 2.75 0.91 -6.95
C PHE A 4 1.44 1.45 -7.53
N ILE A 5 1.36 1.56 -8.85
CA ILE A 5 0.14 1.96 -9.58
C ILE A 5 -0.41 0.73 -10.31
N PRO A 6 -1.40 0.02 -9.74
CA PRO A 6 -1.84 -1.28 -10.27
C PRO A 6 -2.41 -1.21 -11.70
N PRO A 7 -3.25 -0.21 -12.08
CA PRO A 7 -3.74 -0.11 -13.45
C PRO A 7 -2.66 0.11 -14.51
N LYS A 8 -1.47 0.56 -14.09
CA LYS A 8 -0.30 0.76 -14.97
C LYS A 8 0.73 -0.35 -14.85
N SER A 9 0.52 -1.33 -13.95
CA SER A 9 1.49 -2.36 -13.61
C SER A 9 2.92 -1.82 -13.38
N THR A 10 3.03 -0.62 -12.79
CA THR A 10 4.31 0.09 -12.67
C THR A 10 4.60 0.45 -11.22
N VAL A 11 5.81 0.12 -10.75
CA VAL A 11 6.35 0.55 -9.46
C VAL A 11 7.27 1.74 -9.67
N TYR A 12 6.98 2.82 -8.94
CA TYR A 12 7.81 4.01 -8.88
C TYR A 12 8.60 4.02 -7.58
N VAL A 13 9.92 4.19 -7.68
CA VAL A 13 10.80 4.39 -6.52
C VAL A 13 11.24 5.85 -6.51
N VAL A 14 10.71 6.60 -5.54
CA VAL A 14 10.98 8.03 -5.36
C VAL A 14 12.13 8.21 -4.37
N GLU A 15 13.25 8.75 -4.85
CA GLU A 15 14.46 9.02 -4.07
C GLU A 15 14.32 10.28 -3.20
N LEU A 16 13.70 10.11 -2.03
CA LEU A 16 13.44 11.23 -1.10
C LEU A 16 14.72 11.87 -0.54
N ARG A 17 15.85 11.15 -0.49
CA ARG A 17 17.12 11.69 0.02
C ARG A 17 17.67 12.80 -0.86
N HIS A 18 17.51 12.68 -2.18
CA HIS A 18 17.97 13.68 -3.13
C HIS A 18 16.91 14.72 -3.41
N LEU A 19 15.64 14.29 -3.53
CA LEU A 19 14.55 15.18 -3.94
C LEU A 19 13.96 15.99 -2.77
N GLY A 20 14.03 15.49 -1.54
CA GLY A 20 13.47 16.17 -0.37
C GLY A 20 12.02 16.62 -0.58
N HIS A 21 11.75 17.90 -0.32
CA HIS A 21 10.43 18.50 -0.53
C HIS A 21 10.01 18.59 -2.01
N LEU A 22 10.96 18.68 -2.95
CA LEU A 22 10.67 18.78 -4.39
C LEU A 22 9.97 17.52 -4.91
N ALA A 23 10.21 16.36 -4.29
CA ALA A 23 9.51 15.11 -4.60
C ALA A 23 7.98 15.25 -4.53
N PHE A 24 7.49 16.19 -3.71
CA PHE A 24 6.08 16.34 -3.40
C PHE A 24 5.44 17.59 -4.01
N CYS A 25 6.24 18.59 -4.41
CA CYS A 25 5.74 19.90 -4.83
C CYS A 25 5.79 20.14 -6.35
N VAL A 26 6.52 19.32 -7.12
CA VAL A 26 6.60 19.48 -8.58
C VAL A 26 5.31 18.99 -9.24
N PRO A 27 4.60 19.82 -10.02
CA PRO A 27 3.40 19.40 -10.75
C PRO A 27 3.71 18.42 -11.88
N GLY A 28 2.85 17.42 -12.06
CA GLY A 28 2.84 16.58 -13.25
C GLY A 28 2.18 17.25 -14.46
N GLY A 29 2.07 16.51 -15.57
CA GLY A 29 1.43 17.02 -16.80
C GLY A 29 -0.06 17.36 -16.66
N ASP A 30 -0.72 16.88 -15.60
CA ASP A 30 -2.11 17.20 -15.25
C ASP A 30 -2.22 18.31 -14.18
N GLY A 31 -1.10 18.95 -13.85
CA GLY A 31 -1.04 20.03 -12.85
C GLY A 31 -1.10 19.57 -11.39
N ARG A 32 -1.29 18.27 -11.12
CA ARG A 32 -1.32 17.74 -9.75
C ARG A 32 0.08 17.43 -9.27
N THR A 33 0.33 17.72 -7.99
CA THR A 33 1.56 17.34 -7.31
C THR A 33 1.38 16.00 -6.58
N LEU A 34 2.49 15.34 -6.24
CA LEU A 34 2.43 14.11 -5.44
C LEU A 34 1.87 14.39 -4.03
N LYS A 35 2.14 15.58 -3.45
CA LYS A 35 1.48 16.03 -2.21
C LYS A 35 -0.04 16.04 -2.38
N ALA A 36 -0.56 16.71 -3.41
CA ALA A 36 -2.00 16.79 -3.65
C ALA A 36 -2.65 15.41 -3.80
N ILE A 37 -1.96 14.44 -4.43
CA ILE A 37 -2.44 13.07 -4.56
C ILE A 37 -2.47 12.35 -3.20
N LEU A 38 -1.40 12.47 -2.41
CA LEU A 38 -1.29 11.82 -1.10
C LEU A 38 -2.31 12.36 -0.08
N GLU A 39 -2.62 13.66 -0.14
CA GLU A 39 -3.55 14.33 0.77
C GLU A 39 -5.02 14.22 0.33
N SER A 40 -5.30 13.77 -0.90
CA SER A 40 -6.67 13.71 -1.42
C SER A 40 -7.48 12.54 -0.85
N ASP A 41 -8.63 12.82 -0.22
CA ASP A 41 -9.58 11.77 0.21
C ASP A 41 -10.26 11.06 -0.96
N ALA A 42 -10.36 11.71 -2.13
CA ALA A 42 -10.99 11.16 -3.32
C ALA A 42 -10.11 10.11 -4.03
N ILE A 43 -8.82 10.03 -3.70
CA ILE A 43 -7.89 9.05 -4.27
C ILE A 43 -7.57 8.03 -3.17
N PRO A 44 -8.01 6.77 -3.28
CA PRO A 44 -7.68 5.73 -2.32
C PRO A 44 -6.18 5.39 -2.35
N LYS A 45 -5.55 5.32 -1.18
CA LYS A 45 -4.20 4.78 -1.02
C LYS A 45 -4.25 3.53 -0.15
N ALA A 46 -3.92 2.39 -0.73
CA ALA A 46 -3.74 1.16 0.02
C ALA A 46 -2.37 1.18 0.73
N PHE A 47 -2.37 0.93 2.04
CA PHE A 47 -1.17 0.70 2.84
C PHE A 47 -1.33 -0.61 3.60
N PHE A 48 -0.24 -1.34 3.81
CA PHE A 48 -0.21 -2.40 4.83
C PHE A 48 0.50 -1.82 6.06
N ASP A 49 -0.25 -1.53 7.12
CA ASP A 49 0.25 -0.83 8.31
C ASP A 49 0.80 0.58 7.98
N VAL A 50 -0.10 1.57 7.97
CA VAL A 50 0.24 2.95 7.57
C VAL A 50 1.04 3.73 8.61
N ARG A 51 1.15 3.24 9.86
CA ARG A 51 1.58 4.03 11.04
C ARG A 51 2.93 4.73 10.81
N ASN A 52 3.94 3.96 10.42
CA ASN A 52 5.29 4.46 10.22
C ASN A 52 5.38 5.40 9.00
N ALA A 53 4.66 5.08 7.91
CA ALA A 53 4.65 5.89 6.71
C ALA A 53 3.98 7.24 6.95
N SER A 54 2.83 7.25 7.62
CA SER A 54 2.10 8.46 8.01
C SER A 54 2.96 9.36 8.91
N ALA A 55 3.57 8.81 9.96
CA ALA A 55 4.42 9.56 10.87
C ALA A 55 5.62 10.20 10.15
N ALA A 56 6.31 9.44 9.28
CA ALA A 56 7.45 9.94 8.52
C ALA A 56 7.04 11.04 7.52
N LEU A 57 5.96 10.83 6.76
CA LEU A 57 5.45 11.79 5.79
C LEU A 57 5.00 13.10 6.46
N PHE A 58 4.34 13.02 7.60
CA PHE A 58 3.93 14.20 8.35
C PHE A 58 5.15 14.93 8.94
N ALA A 59 5.99 14.23 9.71
CA ALA A 59 7.11 14.84 10.42
C ALA A 59 8.17 15.45 9.47
N GLN A 60 8.48 14.77 8.36
CA GLN A 60 9.58 15.17 7.47
C GLN A 60 9.12 16.04 6.31
N HIS A 61 7.85 15.94 5.90
CA HIS A 61 7.36 16.56 4.67
C HIS A 61 6.04 17.33 4.83
N GLN A 62 5.48 17.39 6.04
CA GLN A 62 4.21 18.06 6.33
C GLN A 62 3.08 17.58 5.40
N ILE A 63 3.05 16.26 5.13
CA ILE A 63 2.01 15.62 4.33
C ILE A 63 1.03 14.92 5.26
N THR A 64 -0.24 15.30 5.18
CA THR A 64 -1.33 14.62 5.90
C THR A 64 -2.03 13.67 4.96
N LEU A 65 -1.80 12.36 5.10
CA LEU A 65 -2.42 11.36 4.24
C LEU A 65 -3.96 11.42 4.35
N GLY A 66 -4.63 11.67 3.23
CA GLY A 66 -6.08 11.48 3.07
C GLY A 66 -6.40 10.10 2.51
N GLY A 67 -7.66 9.68 2.44
CA GLY A 67 -8.10 8.51 1.66
C GLY A 67 -7.33 7.20 1.90
N VAL A 68 -6.87 6.95 3.13
CA VAL A 68 -6.06 5.78 3.48
C VAL A 68 -6.95 4.55 3.66
N HIS A 69 -6.59 3.46 2.98
CA HIS A 69 -7.16 2.14 3.20
C HIS A 69 -6.06 1.27 3.82
N ASP A 70 -6.09 1.10 5.13
CA ASP A 70 -5.13 0.22 5.82
C ASP A 70 -5.58 -1.24 5.66
N VAL A 71 -4.91 -1.95 4.74
CA VAL A 71 -5.17 -3.34 4.38
C VAL A 71 -5.03 -4.27 5.58
N GLN A 72 -4.16 -3.96 6.56
CA GLN A 72 -4.03 -4.75 7.78
C GLN A 72 -5.28 -4.63 8.66
N LEU A 73 -5.86 -3.42 8.75
CA LEU A 73 -7.09 -3.20 9.51
C LEU A 73 -8.33 -3.70 8.75
N MET A 74 -8.35 -3.62 7.43
CA MET A 74 -9.40 -4.23 6.61
C MET A 74 -9.44 -5.75 6.79
N GLU A 75 -8.27 -6.39 6.81
CA GLU A 75 -8.17 -7.82 7.10
C GLU A 75 -8.71 -8.13 8.51
N LEU A 76 -8.33 -7.34 9.52
CA LEU A 76 -8.82 -7.51 10.89
C LEU A 76 -10.35 -7.38 10.98
N ALA A 77 -10.92 -6.36 10.34
CA ALA A 77 -12.34 -6.04 10.37
C ALA A 77 -13.23 -7.09 9.66
N THR A 78 -12.64 -7.89 8.77
CA THR A 78 -13.36 -8.90 7.97
C THR A 78 -13.28 -10.31 8.57
N ARG A 79 -12.60 -10.49 9.72
CA ARG A 79 -12.55 -11.78 10.43
C ARG A 79 -13.88 -12.06 11.14
N GLN A 80 -14.31 -13.32 11.10
CA GLN A 80 -15.44 -13.81 11.88
C GLN A 80 -15.03 -14.14 13.33
N GLY A 81 -15.89 -13.75 14.28
CA GLY A 81 -15.74 -14.03 15.72
C GLY A 81 -14.76 -13.10 16.46
N ASP A 82 -15.11 -12.72 17.70
CA ASP A 82 -14.42 -11.67 18.46
C ASP A 82 -13.01 -12.04 18.92
N PHE A 83 -12.78 -13.33 19.21
CA PHE A 83 -11.48 -13.84 19.64
C PHE A 83 -10.38 -13.68 18.57
N ASN A 84 -10.77 -13.46 17.31
CA ASN A 84 -9.86 -13.25 16.20
C ASN A 84 -9.44 -11.79 16.01
N LYS A 85 -9.98 -10.83 16.78
CA LYS A 85 -9.71 -9.39 16.59
C LYS A 85 -8.69 -8.80 17.57
N ARG A 86 -8.16 -9.60 18.51
CA ARG A 86 -7.19 -9.13 19.53
C ARG A 86 -5.84 -8.67 18.95
N PHE A 87 -5.42 -9.25 17.83
CA PHE A 87 -4.12 -8.97 17.21
C PHE A 87 -4.26 -8.79 15.71
N VAL A 88 -3.52 -7.85 15.15
CA VAL A 88 -3.32 -7.74 13.71
C VAL A 88 -2.46 -8.90 13.20
N VAL A 89 -2.65 -9.29 11.94
CA VAL A 89 -1.81 -10.30 11.26
C VAL A 89 -0.74 -9.62 10.41
N GLY A 90 0.43 -10.25 10.34
CA GLY A 90 1.56 -9.78 9.55
C GLY A 90 1.33 -9.96 8.05
N TRP A 91 2.03 -9.14 7.26
CA TRP A 91 1.90 -9.08 5.80
C TRP A 91 2.10 -10.45 5.13
N ASP A 92 3.10 -11.22 5.54
CA ASP A 92 3.41 -12.53 4.93
C ASP A 92 2.28 -13.54 5.12
N LYS A 93 1.62 -13.52 6.28
CA LYS A 93 0.45 -14.37 6.56
C LYS A 93 -0.76 -13.95 5.71
N CYS A 94 -0.98 -12.65 5.52
CA CYS A 94 -2.02 -12.16 4.62
C CYS A 94 -1.75 -12.59 3.18
N ILE A 95 -0.50 -12.47 2.70
CA ILE A 95 -0.12 -12.92 1.35
C ILE A 95 -0.32 -14.44 1.20
N ALA A 96 0.15 -15.23 2.15
CA ALA A 96 0.01 -16.69 2.08
C ALA A 96 -1.45 -17.14 2.03
N LYS A 97 -2.35 -16.44 2.74
CA LYS A 97 -3.77 -16.78 2.82
C LYS A 97 -4.60 -16.23 1.66
N ASP A 98 -4.37 -14.97 1.29
CA ASP A 98 -5.28 -14.19 0.45
C ASP A 98 -4.56 -13.51 -0.74
N GLY A 99 -3.27 -13.78 -0.96
CA GLY A 99 -2.40 -13.07 -1.92
C GLY A 99 -2.48 -13.52 -3.38
N GLY A 100 -3.51 -14.27 -3.79
CA GLY A 100 -3.75 -14.64 -5.19
C GLY A 100 -3.29 -16.04 -5.63
N GLY A 101 -2.82 -16.89 -4.72
CA GLY A 101 -2.44 -18.28 -5.00
C GLY A 101 -1.15 -18.47 -5.80
N GLU A 102 -0.83 -19.72 -6.17
CA GLU A 102 0.45 -20.09 -6.80
C GLU A 102 0.72 -19.39 -8.14
N ALA A 103 -0.32 -19.05 -8.91
CA ALA A 103 -0.16 -18.39 -10.21
C ALA A 103 0.44 -16.98 -10.08
N PHE A 104 0.08 -16.21 -9.04
CA PHE A 104 0.63 -14.88 -8.80
C PHE A 104 2.07 -14.96 -8.30
N ASN A 105 2.36 -15.94 -7.43
CA ASN A 105 3.72 -16.19 -6.92
C ASN A 105 4.67 -16.62 -8.05
N ASN A 106 4.25 -17.52 -8.93
CA ASN A 106 5.06 -17.96 -10.08
C ASN A 106 5.40 -16.79 -11.03
N THR A 107 4.48 -15.85 -11.19
CA THR A 107 4.71 -14.65 -12.02
C THR A 107 5.73 -13.70 -11.36
N LEU A 108 5.74 -13.62 -10.03
CA LEU A 108 6.75 -12.86 -9.27
C LEU A 108 8.12 -13.54 -9.29
N ASP A 109 8.17 -14.87 -9.16
CA ASP A 109 9.41 -15.64 -9.22
C ASP A 109 10.06 -15.59 -10.61
N ALA A 110 9.25 -15.50 -11.67
CA ALA A 110 9.73 -15.29 -13.04
C ALA A 110 10.32 -13.88 -13.26
N VAL A 111 9.93 -12.89 -12.45
CA VAL A 111 10.56 -11.57 -12.45
C VAL A 111 11.79 -11.65 -11.56
N SER A 112 12.98 -11.68 -12.17
CA SER A 112 14.27 -11.71 -11.45
C SER A 112 14.33 -10.61 -10.38
N MET A 113 14.15 -10.99 -9.12
CA MET A 113 14.15 -10.05 -7.98
C MET A 113 15.49 -9.35 -7.77
N SER A 114 16.57 -9.82 -8.41
CA SER A 114 17.90 -9.20 -8.37
C SER A 114 18.06 -7.98 -9.28
N SER A 115 17.16 -7.76 -10.25
CA SER A 115 17.23 -6.62 -11.17
C SER A 115 16.24 -5.50 -10.84
N LEU A 116 15.31 -5.73 -9.92
CA LEU A 116 14.36 -4.71 -9.47
C LEU A 116 15.07 -3.66 -8.59
N PRO A 117 14.69 -2.39 -8.68
CA PRO A 117 15.15 -1.38 -7.72
C PRO A 117 14.85 -1.86 -6.29
N ARG A 118 15.65 -1.42 -5.31
CA ARG A 118 15.59 -1.86 -3.90
C ARG A 118 14.24 -1.53 -3.23
N PHE A 119 13.20 -2.28 -3.54
CA PHE A 119 11.89 -2.20 -2.90
C PHE A 119 11.41 -3.60 -2.48
N ASN A 120 10.53 -3.62 -1.49
CA ASN A 120 9.93 -4.86 -1.01
C ASN A 120 8.87 -5.34 -2.01
N ALA A 121 9.16 -6.43 -2.74
CA ALA A 121 8.29 -6.99 -3.78
C ALA A 121 6.88 -7.36 -3.27
N ARG A 122 6.70 -7.53 -1.95
CA ARG A 122 5.40 -7.77 -1.32
C ARG A 122 4.35 -6.70 -1.63
N ILE A 123 4.77 -5.49 -2.00
CA ILE A 123 3.87 -4.42 -2.47
C ILE A 123 3.02 -4.84 -3.67
N LEU A 124 3.48 -5.81 -4.46
CA LEU A 124 2.78 -6.30 -5.65
C LEU A 124 1.53 -7.10 -5.30
N HIS A 125 1.44 -7.70 -4.10
CA HIS A 125 0.22 -8.36 -3.62
C HIS A 125 -0.81 -7.40 -3.04
N LEU A 126 -0.43 -6.14 -2.77
CA LEU A 126 -1.28 -5.19 -2.08
C LEU A 126 -2.63 -4.94 -2.79
N PRO A 127 -2.71 -4.85 -4.14
CA PRO A 127 -3.99 -4.67 -4.83
C PRO A 127 -4.91 -5.89 -4.71
N VAL A 128 -4.34 -7.10 -4.70
CA VAL A 128 -5.11 -8.34 -4.53
C VAL A 128 -5.69 -8.37 -3.11
N LEU A 129 -4.85 -8.20 -2.09
CA LEU A 129 -5.30 -8.15 -0.69
C LEU A 129 -6.34 -7.05 -0.46
N TRP A 130 -6.11 -5.85 -1.00
CA TRP A 130 -7.05 -4.74 -0.92
C TRP A 130 -8.39 -5.11 -1.53
N ALA A 131 -8.42 -5.65 -2.76
CA ALA A 131 -9.66 -6.04 -3.42
C ALA A 131 -10.39 -7.15 -2.65
N THR A 132 -9.64 -8.14 -2.17
CA THR A 132 -10.18 -9.27 -1.38
C THR A 132 -10.84 -8.79 -0.10
N TYR A 133 -10.20 -7.91 0.68
CA TYR A 133 -10.78 -7.44 1.94
C TYR A 133 -11.82 -6.35 1.74
N HIS A 134 -11.72 -5.55 0.68
CA HIS A 134 -12.73 -4.54 0.36
C HIS A 134 -14.07 -5.16 -0.05
N ALA A 135 -14.03 -6.33 -0.72
CA ALA A 135 -15.24 -7.06 -1.11
C ALA A 135 -15.89 -7.83 0.06
N ARG A 136 -15.20 -8.00 1.20
CA ARG A 136 -15.75 -8.69 2.37
C ARG A 136 -16.54 -7.70 3.24
N PRO A 137 -17.77 -8.04 3.65
CA PRO A 137 -18.49 -7.18 4.58
C PRO A 137 -17.77 -7.17 5.94
N PRO A 138 -17.69 -6.01 6.61
CA PRO A 138 -17.20 -5.96 7.98
C PRO A 138 -18.16 -6.76 8.89
N VAL A 139 -17.60 -7.57 9.79
CA VAL A 139 -18.39 -8.31 10.76
C VAL A 139 -18.67 -7.38 11.94
N MET A 140 -19.86 -6.78 11.94
CA MET A 140 -20.40 -6.01 13.07
C MET A 140 -20.73 -6.98 14.21
N GLU A 141 -20.36 -6.60 15.43
CA GLU A 141 -20.71 -7.30 16.67
C GLU A 141 -22.20 -7.17 16.99
#